data_AF-A0A960RYC4-F1
#
_entry.id   AF-A0A960RYC4-F1
#
_cell.length_a   1.000
_cell.length_b   1.000
_cell.length_c   1.000
_cell.angle_alpha   90.00
_cell.angle_beta   90.00
_cell.angle_gamma   90.00
#
_symmetry.space_group_name_H-M   'P 1'
#
loop_
_entity.id
_entity.type
_entity.pdbx_description
1 polymer ?
#
loop_
_entity_poly.entity_id
_entity_poly.type
_entity_poly.pdbx_seq_one_letter_code
_entity_poly.pdbx_strand_id
1 'polypeptide(L)'
;MKKIEAFVHALKQGHALSLDSDGNWKVSLALLRRWQDVRLAQGMAAVLDRLERTPVADATAIAYGHYAVAAEMVASRLRHLSSKHAKQLKIDLEYRCYALRYRVGIKHGGWDKCSECRSEALERHAITWKQEQDLIWDKLLTDRELFLMQRAARYPYFVELLLADAGLRERFFCWTLRDGIAPEPFIEYPGSCDTLIRSNLCGRIGFYGGEMLHICHLNGMKTLTLPFEGRAISILDTDEKVELTGGLTMTIGEVFAVFANKWKRVGTLECFHDGIRNWDVHYLGHWCALRAVCDKIDLTRDQWWEQLPPTCILSAEEASNKYGVALDGRQWAAIACASRESPTLDYDKSHAYLQMIVPDSKGDYRVYAFGKYAFRFPTNFWECVTMFSVSMHATIAYPDENIFLTKRQHVGYSFLLTPRQGMQAMAIINNDMRMSRYGHIVFQIETENCGRWIQNLLMDIFEEGSVPNLFRFPLILAEPVGIVGTIFGWLRFLPRETRGKVLARLHYPFGAWRGHWVRNKQGRREWKAMTTSSFWEDGIVYLPAFLHKQVEIGRNKKQH
;
A
#
# COMPACT_ATOMS: atom_id res chain seq x y z
N MET A 1 -15.43 -14.40 32.34
CA MET A 1 -14.28 -15.24 31.96
C MET A 1 -13.96 -16.18 33.12
N LYS A 2 -13.92 -17.51 32.92
CA LYS A 2 -13.32 -18.40 33.93
C LYS A 2 -11.84 -17.98 34.11
N LYS A 3 -11.31 -17.97 35.33
CA LYS A 3 -9.94 -17.51 35.61
C LYS A 3 -8.93 -18.29 34.76
N ILE A 4 -8.00 -17.58 34.11
CA ILE A 4 -6.91 -18.18 33.29
C ILE A 4 -6.05 -19.16 34.10
N GLU A 5 -5.92 -18.94 35.41
CA GLU A 5 -5.26 -19.84 36.35
C GLU A 5 -5.88 -21.24 36.36
N ALA A 6 -7.21 -21.33 36.39
CA ALA A 6 -7.93 -22.60 36.36
C ALA A 6 -7.79 -23.30 35.00
N PHE A 7 -7.69 -22.53 33.91
CA PHE A 7 -7.38 -23.07 32.58
C PHE A 7 -5.99 -23.69 32.53
N VAL A 8 -4.97 -22.98 33.01
CA VAL A 8 -3.59 -23.48 33.11
C VAL A 8 -3.53 -24.72 34.00
N HIS A 9 -4.22 -24.72 35.14
CA HIS A 9 -4.30 -25.90 36.00
C HIS A 9 -4.93 -27.09 35.27
N ALA A 10 -6.02 -26.87 34.53
CA ALA A 10 -6.65 -27.94 33.76
C ALA A 10 -5.76 -28.45 32.61
N LEU A 11 -4.98 -27.58 31.96
CA LEU A 11 -3.99 -27.97 30.96
C LEU A 11 -2.90 -28.86 31.57
N LYS A 12 -2.44 -28.54 32.78
CA LYS A 12 -1.42 -29.32 33.52
C LYS A 12 -1.93 -30.71 33.92
N GLN A 13 -3.21 -30.82 34.23
CA GLN A 13 -3.87 -32.10 34.52
C GLN A 13 -4.12 -32.96 33.27
N GLY A 14 -3.75 -32.49 32.07
CA GLY A 14 -3.93 -33.25 30.83
C GLY A 14 -5.38 -33.33 30.34
N HIS A 15 -6.27 -32.47 30.83
CA HIS A 15 -7.67 -32.45 30.39
C HIS A 15 -7.78 -32.11 28.89
N ALA A 16 -8.80 -32.71 28.25
CA ALA A 16 -9.22 -32.34 26.90
C ALA A 16 -10.08 -31.07 27.01
N LEU A 17 -9.58 -29.95 26.48
CA LEU A 17 -10.20 -28.64 26.66
C LEU A 17 -10.71 -28.08 25.32
N SER A 18 -11.76 -27.29 25.40
CA SER A 18 -12.19 -26.38 24.33
C SER A 18 -12.11 -24.95 24.84
N LEU A 19 -11.67 -24.04 23.99
CA LEU A 19 -11.52 -22.61 24.24
C LEU A 19 -12.13 -21.87 23.05
N ASP A 20 -13.07 -20.97 23.32
CA ASP A 20 -13.61 -20.08 22.30
C ASP A 20 -12.76 -18.80 22.15
N SER A 21 -13.10 -17.98 21.16
CA SER A 21 -12.43 -16.70 20.91
C SER A 21 -12.61 -15.68 22.03
N ASP A 22 -13.60 -15.86 22.90
CA ASP A 22 -13.92 -14.99 24.05
C ASP A 22 -13.14 -15.37 25.32
N GLY A 23 -12.33 -16.42 25.26
CA GLY A 23 -11.60 -16.92 26.42
C GLY A 23 -12.45 -17.79 27.35
N ASN A 24 -13.66 -18.16 26.96
CA ASN A 24 -14.44 -19.14 27.70
C ASN A 24 -13.96 -20.54 27.34
N TRP A 25 -13.79 -21.36 28.37
CA TRP A 25 -13.30 -22.71 28.20
C TRP A 25 -14.11 -23.73 29.01
N LYS A 26 -14.11 -24.96 28.52
CA LYS A 26 -14.73 -26.11 29.18
C LYS A 26 -13.95 -27.39 28.89
N VAL A 27 -14.05 -28.35 29.80
CA VAL A 27 -13.61 -29.73 29.57
C VAL A 27 -14.54 -30.35 28.53
N SER A 28 -13.96 -31.06 27.57
CA SER A 28 -14.66 -31.68 26.44
C SER A 28 -14.49 -33.19 26.46
N LEU A 29 -15.45 -33.92 25.89
CA LEU A 29 -15.37 -35.37 25.74
C LEU A 29 -14.31 -35.72 24.68
N ALA A 30 -13.36 -36.58 25.03
CA ALA A 30 -12.08 -36.80 24.31
C ALA A 30 -12.18 -37.55 22.96
N LEU A 31 -13.34 -37.57 22.30
CA LEU A 31 -13.60 -38.43 21.14
C LEU A 31 -12.73 -38.09 19.91
N LEU A 32 -12.14 -36.90 19.81
CA LEU A 32 -11.24 -36.51 18.71
C LEU A 32 -10.12 -35.55 19.16
N ARG A 33 -9.18 -36.05 19.99
CA ARG A 33 -8.09 -35.23 20.58
C ARG A 33 -7.32 -34.36 19.58
N ARG A 34 -6.96 -34.89 18.40
CA ARG A 34 -6.19 -34.13 17.37
C ARG A 34 -6.93 -32.87 16.88
N TRP A 35 -8.24 -33.00 16.62
CA TRP A 35 -9.06 -31.86 16.18
C TRP A 35 -9.31 -30.87 17.31
N GLN A 36 -9.39 -31.37 18.54
CA GLN A 36 -9.53 -30.55 19.73
C GLN A 36 -8.29 -29.69 19.96
N ASP A 37 -7.08 -30.24 19.83
CA ASP A 37 -5.83 -29.47 20.02
C ASP A 37 -5.69 -28.34 18.98
N VAL A 38 -6.06 -28.58 17.71
CA VAL A 38 -6.08 -27.53 16.68
C VAL A 38 -7.09 -26.43 17.02
N ARG A 39 -8.33 -26.79 17.42
CA ARG A 39 -9.35 -25.79 17.81
C ARG A 39 -8.95 -25.03 19.07
N LEU A 40 -8.37 -25.72 20.05
CA LEU A 40 -7.85 -25.13 21.28
C LEU A 40 -6.76 -24.09 20.96
N ALA A 41 -5.87 -24.41 20.03
CA ALA A 41 -4.83 -23.52 19.56
C ALA A 41 -5.38 -22.30 18.80
N GLN A 42 -6.39 -22.48 17.95
CA GLN A 42 -7.10 -21.37 17.29
C GLN A 42 -7.77 -20.44 18.32
N GLY A 43 -8.46 -21.02 19.31
CA GLY A 43 -9.05 -20.25 20.41
C GLY A 43 -8.01 -19.49 21.21
N MET A 44 -6.87 -20.12 21.52
CA MET A 44 -5.79 -19.48 22.26
C MET A 44 -5.16 -18.33 21.48
N ALA A 45 -4.94 -18.48 20.17
CA ALA A 45 -4.46 -17.40 19.32
C ALA A 45 -5.42 -16.21 19.32
N ALA A 46 -6.72 -16.44 19.19
CA ALA A 46 -7.74 -15.39 19.24
C ALA A 46 -7.81 -14.68 20.61
N VAL A 47 -7.59 -15.42 21.71
CA VAL A 47 -7.50 -14.84 23.06
C VAL A 47 -6.27 -13.93 23.19
N LEU A 48 -5.11 -14.33 22.66
CA LEU A 48 -3.90 -13.49 22.67
C LEU A 48 -4.07 -12.24 21.81
N ASP A 49 -4.71 -12.34 20.64
CA ASP A 49 -5.02 -11.19 19.78
C ASP A 49 -5.99 -10.22 20.47
N ARG A 50 -6.95 -10.73 21.25
CA ARG A 50 -7.83 -9.89 22.07
C ARG A 50 -7.07 -9.21 23.22
N LEU A 51 -6.19 -9.95 23.87
CA LEU A 51 -5.36 -9.44 24.95
C LEU A 51 -4.43 -8.31 24.46
N GLU A 52 -4.04 -8.32 23.20
CA GLU A 52 -3.30 -7.24 22.55
C GLU A 52 -4.06 -5.93 22.43
N ARG A 53 -5.39 -5.98 22.38
CA ARG A 53 -6.23 -4.77 22.36
C ARG A 53 -6.20 -3.97 23.65
N THR A 54 -5.65 -4.55 24.72
CA THR A 54 -5.54 -3.89 26.03
C THR A 54 -4.14 -3.29 26.19
N PRO A 55 -4.01 -1.96 26.36
CA PRO A 55 -2.74 -1.33 26.69
C PRO A 55 -2.12 -1.91 27.96
N VAL A 56 -0.79 -1.97 28.02
CA VAL A 56 -0.08 -2.44 29.23
C VAL A 56 0.17 -1.26 30.15
N ALA A 57 -0.49 -1.26 31.31
CA ALA A 57 -0.28 -0.26 32.37
C ALA A 57 0.64 -0.79 33.48
N ASP A 58 1.29 0.13 34.18
CA ASP A 58 2.18 -0.16 35.32
C ASP A 58 1.49 -0.90 36.49
N ALA A 59 0.18 -0.72 36.64
CA ALA A 59 -0.65 -1.35 37.66
C ALA A 59 -1.71 -2.28 37.03
N THR A 60 -1.29 -3.26 36.24
CA THR A 60 -2.21 -4.18 35.56
C THR A 60 -2.70 -5.30 36.47
N ALA A 61 -4.03 -5.46 36.57
CA ALA A 61 -4.67 -6.60 37.25
C ALA A 61 -4.69 -7.89 36.39
N ILE A 62 -4.14 -7.84 35.18
CA ILE A 62 -4.15 -8.94 34.22
C ILE A 62 -2.98 -9.88 34.49
N ALA A 63 -3.27 -11.17 34.66
CA ALA A 63 -2.27 -12.19 34.93
C ALA A 63 -1.55 -12.65 33.63
N TYR A 64 -0.81 -11.75 32.98
CA TYR A 64 -0.16 -11.99 31.68
C TYR A 64 0.72 -13.25 31.65
N GLY A 65 1.46 -13.53 32.73
CA GLY A 65 2.28 -14.73 32.85
C GLY A 65 1.48 -16.04 32.67
N HIS A 66 0.24 -16.10 33.15
CA HIS A 66 -0.61 -17.29 32.97
C HIS A 66 -1.05 -17.48 31.52
N TYR A 67 -1.27 -16.39 30.76
CA TYR A 67 -1.57 -16.48 29.33
C TYR A 67 -0.36 -16.97 28.52
N ALA A 68 0.84 -16.50 28.83
CA ALA A 68 2.07 -16.97 28.20
C ALA A 68 2.30 -18.47 28.45
N VAL A 69 2.15 -18.92 29.71
CA VAL A 69 2.25 -20.34 30.07
C VAL A 69 1.18 -21.17 29.35
N ALA A 70 -0.06 -20.70 29.30
CA ALA A 70 -1.13 -21.39 28.58
C ALA A 70 -0.79 -21.55 27.09
N ALA A 71 -0.27 -20.49 26.45
CA ALA A 71 0.11 -20.50 25.03
C ALA A 71 1.22 -21.53 24.74
N GLU A 72 2.26 -21.56 25.57
CA GLU A 72 3.36 -22.53 25.46
C GLU A 72 2.87 -23.98 25.61
N MET A 73 2.00 -24.22 26.59
CA MET A 73 1.41 -25.55 26.80
C MET A 73 0.55 -25.98 25.62
N VAL A 74 -0.29 -25.09 25.09
CA VAL A 74 -1.12 -25.39 23.91
C VAL A 74 -0.26 -25.61 22.66
N ALA A 75 0.76 -24.79 22.43
CA ALA A 75 1.72 -24.99 21.33
C ALA A 75 2.47 -26.33 21.47
N SER A 76 2.81 -26.76 22.69
CA SER A 76 3.46 -28.05 22.94
C SER A 76 2.60 -29.24 22.50
N ARG A 77 1.27 -29.15 22.66
CA ARG A 77 0.33 -30.20 22.22
C ARG A 77 0.32 -30.38 20.71
N LEU A 78 0.62 -29.32 19.95
CA LEU A 78 0.71 -29.37 18.48
C LEU A 78 1.98 -30.05 17.96
N ARG A 79 3.04 -30.24 18.79
CA ARG A 79 4.35 -30.79 18.34
C ARG A 79 4.24 -32.16 17.68
N HIS A 80 3.29 -32.98 18.14
CA HIS A 80 3.10 -34.35 17.65
C HIS A 80 2.22 -34.42 16.38
N LEU A 81 1.68 -33.29 15.92
CA LEU A 81 0.84 -33.24 14.74
C LEU A 81 1.69 -32.95 13.49
N SER A 82 1.59 -33.83 12.48
CA SER A 82 2.38 -33.72 11.25
C SER A 82 1.78 -32.77 10.21
N SER A 83 0.51 -32.38 10.35
CA SER A 83 -0.18 -31.56 9.35
C SER A 83 0.46 -30.16 9.21
N LYS A 84 0.56 -29.65 7.97
CA LYS A 84 1.08 -28.30 7.67
C LYS A 84 0.34 -27.22 8.46
N HIS A 85 -0.99 -27.34 8.57
CA HIS A 85 -1.81 -26.38 9.32
C HIS A 85 -1.46 -26.36 10.82
N ALA A 86 -1.32 -27.53 11.47
CA ALA A 86 -0.94 -27.60 12.87
C ALA A 86 0.48 -27.04 13.13
N LYS A 87 1.43 -27.30 12.21
CA LYS A 87 2.79 -26.73 12.28
C LYS A 87 2.76 -25.20 12.20
N GLN A 88 2.00 -24.64 11.25
CA GLN A 88 1.87 -23.19 11.13
C GLN A 88 1.22 -22.58 12.38
N LEU A 89 0.15 -23.20 12.88
CA LEU A 89 -0.55 -22.73 14.08
C LEU A 89 0.33 -22.78 15.33
N LYS A 90 1.24 -23.77 15.42
CA LYS A 90 2.26 -23.81 16.47
C LYS A 90 3.18 -22.60 16.40
N ILE A 91 3.73 -22.29 15.23
CA ILE A 91 4.60 -21.12 15.03
C ILE A 91 3.84 -19.83 15.35
N ASP A 92 2.60 -19.69 14.89
CA ASP A 92 1.79 -18.50 15.14
C ASP A 92 1.47 -18.31 16.64
N LEU A 93 1.32 -19.40 17.40
CA LEU A 93 1.17 -19.36 18.87
C LEU A 93 2.48 -19.04 19.59
N GLU A 94 3.60 -19.65 19.17
CA GLU A 94 4.93 -19.35 19.71
C GLU A 94 5.25 -17.86 19.51
N TYR A 95 4.99 -17.33 18.32
CA TYR A 95 5.15 -15.92 18.00
C TYR A 95 4.28 -15.01 18.89
N ARG A 96 2.97 -15.28 19.02
CA ARG A 96 2.09 -14.50 19.90
C ARG A 96 2.48 -14.59 21.38
N CYS A 97 3.00 -15.74 21.82
CA CYS A 97 3.54 -15.88 23.17
C CYS A 97 4.76 -14.97 23.38
N TYR A 98 5.71 -15.00 22.45
CA TYR A 98 6.92 -14.17 22.52
C TYR A 98 6.57 -12.69 22.45
N ALA A 99 5.63 -12.32 21.57
CA ALA A 99 5.09 -10.97 21.48
C ALA A 99 4.52 -10.50 22.82
N LEU A 100 3.66 -11.30 23.45
CA LEU A 100 3.10 -10.99 24.76
C LEU A 100 4.20 -10.78 25.81
N ARG A 101 5.20 -11.66 25.86
CA ARG A 101 6.30 -11.59 26.84
C ARG A 101 7.13 -10.32 26.65
N TYR A 102 7.51 -9.96 25.42
CA TYR A 102 8.23 -8.70 25.16
C TYR A 102 7.37 -7.47 25.41
N ARG A 103 6.08 -7.53 25.08
CA ARG A 103 5.16 -6.42 25.27
C ARG A 103 5.04 -6.03 26.74
N VAL A 104 4.89 -7.00 27.63
CA VAL A 104 4.67 -6.75 29.06
C VAL A 104 5.97 -6.48 29.83
N GLY A 105 7.13 -6.90 29.31
CA GLY A 105 8.44 -6.66 29.94
C GLY A 105 8.64 -7.40 31.26
N ILE A 106 9.87 -7.35 31.79
CA ILE A 106 10.25 -8.09 33.01
C ILE A 106 9.39 -7.67 34.22
N LYS A 107 9.01 -6.39 34.31
CA LYS A 107 8.16 -5.83 35.38
C LYS A 107 6.84 -6.60 35.55
N HIS A 108 6.31 -7.20 34.48
CA HIS A 108 5.05 -7.95 34.49
C HIS A 108 5.25 -9.45 34.19
N GLY A 109 6.45 -9.97 34.44
CA GLY A 109 6.80 -11.39 34.23
C GLY A 109 7.09 -11.77 32.77
N GLY A 110 7.38 -10.78 31.93
CA GLY A 110 7.76 -10.93 30.53
C GLY A 110 9.28 -10.91 30.32
N TRP A 111 9.69 -10.42 29.14
CA TRP A 111 11.08 -10.32 28.72
C TRP A 111 11.40 -8.90 28.27
N ASP A 112 12.61 -8.44 28.55
CA ASP A 112 13.12 -7.19 28.00
C ASP A 112 14.01 -7.49 26.79
N LYS A 113 14.06 -6.53 25.87
CA LYS A 113 14.99 -6.58 24.73
C LYS A 113 16.43 -6.43 25.21
N CYS A 114 17.38 -7.07 24.52
CA CYS A 114 18.80 -6.88 24.78
C CYS A 114 19.21 -5.41 24.53
N SER A 115 20.24 -4.92 25.22
CA SER A 115 20.75 -3.55 25.07
C SER A 115 21.33 -3.33 23.67
N GLU A 116 22.29 -4.16 23.29
CA GLU A 116 22.90 -4.22 21.95
C GLU A 116 23.02 -5.67 21.54
N CYS A 117 22.53 -6.01 20.35
CA CYS A 117 22.66 -7.34 19.78
C CYS A 117 22.76 -7.20 18.28
N ARG A 118 23.66 -7.98 17.68
CA ARG A 118 23.78 -8.14 16.23
C ARG A 118 23.60 -9.60 15.90
N SER A 119 22.86 -9.88 14.83
CA SER A 119 22.65 -11.25 14.35
C SER A 119 23.13 -11.34 12.91
N GLU A 120 24.34 -11.86 12.71
CA GLU A 120 24.90 -12.08 11.37
C GLU A 120 24.02 -13.01 10.54
N ALA A 121 23.37 -13.98 11.19
CA ALA A 121 22.43 -14.88 10.53
C ALA A 121 21.22 -14.12 9.99
N LEU A 122 20.65 -13.20 10.78
CA LEU A 122 19.52 -12.37 10.35
C LEU A 122 19.91 -11.48 9.15
N GLU A 123 21.05 -10.80 9.23
CA GLU A 123 21.56 -9.95 8.15
C GLU A 123 21.80 -10.76 6.86
N ARG A 124 22.39 -11.95 6.97
CA ARG A 124 22.61 -12.85 5.82
C ARG A 124 21.28 -13.24 5.16
N HIS A 125 20.29 -13.63 5.96
CA HIS A 125 18.97 -13.97 5.44
C HIS A 125 18.25 -12.78 4.80
N ALA A 126 18.42 -11.58 5.35
CA ALA A 126 17.88 -10.35 4.77
C ALA A 126 18.50 -10.05 3.40
N ILE A 127 19.82 -10.21 3.26
CA ILE A 127 20.52 -10.08 1.97
C ILE A 127 20.01 -11.12 0.97
N THR A 128 19.97 -12.40 1.34
CA THR A 128 19.46 -13.46 0.46
C THR A 128 18.02 -13.17 0.01
N TRP A 129 17.15 -12.77 0.93
CA TRP A 129 15.78 -12.40 0.60
C TRP A 129 15.74 -11.26 -0.43
N LYS A 130 16.53 -10.19 -0.25
CA LYS A 130 16.59 -9.04 -1.16
C LYS A 130 17.10 -9.42 -2.55
N GLN A 131 18.07 -10.34 -2.61
CA GLN A 131 18.60 -10.91 -3.86
C GLN A 131 17.52 -11.67 -4.63
N GLU A 132 16.64 -12.40 -3.95
CA GLU A 132 15.53 -13.17 -4.54
C GLU A 132 14.34 -12.29 -5.00
N GLN A 133 14.26 -11.02 -4.59
CA GLN A 133 13.15 -10.13 -4.97
C GLN A 133 13.36 -9.47 -6.34
N ASP A 134 12.72 -9.97 -7.40
CA ASP A 134 12.85 -9.42 -8.77
C ASP A 134 12.58 -7.91 -8.89
N LEU A 135 11.66 -7.39 -8.08
CA LEU A 135 11.24 -5.98 -8.13
C LEU A 135 12.14 -5.02 -7.33
N ILE A 136 13.05 -5.55 -6.51
CA ILE A 136 13.99 -4.72 -5.75
C ILE A 136 15.26 -4.52 -6.58
N TRP A 137 15.58 -3.25 -6.84
CA TRP A 137 16.77 -2.85 -7.61
C TRP A 137 18.07 -3.01 -6.83
N ASP A 138 18.14 -2.39 -5.66
CA ASP A 138 19.32 -2.43 -4.81
C ASP A 138 19.33 -3.75 -4.05
N LYS A 139 20.30 -4.61 -4.34
CA LYS A 139 20.38 -5.94 -3.73
C LYS A 139 21.16 -5.95 -2.42
N LEU A 140 21.79 -4.84 -2.05
CA LEU A 140 22.52 -4.69 -0.79
C LEU A 140 21.61 -4.09 0.28
N LEU A 141 21.94 -4.31 1.55
CA LEU A 141 21.25 -3.62 2.65
C LEU A 141 21.79 -2.19 2.74
N THR A 142 20.88 -1.23 2.77
CA THR A 142 21.14 0.17 3.08
C THR A 142 21.44 0.34 4.58
N ASP A 143 22.05 1.46 4.97
CA ASP A 143 22.32 1.76 6.39
C ASP A 143 21.06 1.73 7.25
N ARG A 144 19.93 2.22 6.70
CA ARG A 144 18.63 2.17 7.36
C ARG A 144 18.14 0.74 7.55
N GLU A 145 18.26 -0.13 6.54
CA GLU A 145 17.87 -1.53 6.65
C GLU A 145 18.75 -2.30 7.64
N LEU A 146 20.07 -2.04 7.65
CA LEU A 146 20.99 -2.59 8.64
C LEU A 146 20.59 -2.17 10.07
N PHE A 147 20.28 -0.90 10.26
CA PHE A 147 19.77 -0.40 11.54
C PHE A 147 18.48 -1.09 11.98
N LEU A 148 17.54 -1.35 11.05
CA LEU A 148 16.32 -2.10 11.35
C LEU A 148 16.62 -3.57 11.72
N MET A 149 17.59 -4.23 11.07
CA MET A 149 18.02 -5.58 11.45
C MET A 149 18.68 -5.62 12.82
N GLN A 150 19.50 -4.62 13.17
CA GLN A 150 20.09 -4.48 14.50
C GLN A 150 19.02 -4.29 15.57
N ARG A 151 17.99 -3.46 15.31
CA ARG A 151 16.85 -3.29 16.22
C ARG A 151 16.10 -4.61 16.44
N ALA A 152 15.87 -5.38 15.38
CA ALA A 152 15.23 -6.69 15.47
C ALA A 152 16.09 -7.72 16.23
N ALA A 153 17.42 -7.67 16.06
CA ALA A 153 18.36 -8.56 16.74
C ALA A 153 18.29 -8.46 18.28
N ARG A 154 17.78 -7.35 18.83
CA ARG A 154 17.54 -7.16 20.27
C ARG A 154 16.46 -8.08 20.85
N TYR A 155 15.74 -8.84 20.00
CA TYR A 155 14.68 -9.79 20.39
C TYR A 155 15.12 -11.24 20.12
N PRO A 156 16.06 -11.81 20.89
CA PRO A 156 16.73 -13.08 20.55
C PRO A 156 15.76 -14.24 20.33
N TYR A 157 14.75 -14.42 21.20
CA TYR A 157 13.76 -15.49 21.05
C TYR A 157 12.89 -15.33 19.78
N PHE A 158 12.58 -14.10 19.39
CA PHE A 158 11.87 -13.85 18.14
C PHE A 158 12.77 -14.15 16.94
N VAL A 159 14.04 -13.72 16.98
CA VAL A 159 15.02 -13.98 15.91
C VAL A 159 15.24 -15.49 15.71
N GLU A 160 15.31 -16.27 16.78
CA GLU A 160 15.40 -17.73 16.69
C GLU A 160 14.18 -18.32 15.95
N LEU A 161 12.97 -17.90 16.34
CA LEU A 161 11.74 -18.35 15.70
C LEU A 161 11.66 -17.91 14.22
N LEU A 162 12.06 -16.67 13.93
CA LEU A 162 12.13 -16.08 12.59
C LEU A 162 13.07 -16.86 11.68
N LEU A 163 14.23 -17.26 12.18
CA LEU A 163 15.21 -18.04 11.41
C LEU A 163 14.70 -19.48 11.16
N ALA A 164 13.92 -20.04 12.09
CA ALA A 164 13.35 -21.37 11.97
C ALA A 164 12.15 -21.47 11.01
N ASP A 165 11.41 -20.39 10.75
CA ASP A 165 10.20 -20.40 9.91
C ASP A 165 10.29 -19.45 8.71
N ALA A 166 10.28 -20.02 7.49
CA ALA A 166 10.39 -19.24 6.26
C ALA A 166 9.19 -18.31 6.01
N GLY A 167 7.98 -18.70 6.45
CA GLY A 167 6.77 -17.90 6.26
C GLY A 167 6.74 -16.66 7.15
N LEU A 168 7.13 -16.80 8.41
CA LEU A 168 7.32 -15.67 9.34
C LEU A 168 8.43 -14.75 8.85
N ARG A 169 9.54 -15.32 8.35
CA ARG A 169 10.65 -14.57 7.76
C ARG A 169 10.23 -13.72 6.57
N GLU A 170 9.47 -14.29 5.64
CA GLU A 170 8.92 -13.56 4.49
C GLU A 170 8.05 -12.38 4.94
N ARG A 171 7.12 -12.62 5.87
CA ARG A 171 6.23 -11.56 6.40
C ARG A 171 7.03 -10.44 7.08
N PHE A 172 8.03 -10.79 7.89
CA PHE A 172 8.86 -9.84 8.60
C PHE A 172 9.73 -8.99 7.66
N PHE A 173 10.32 -9.58 6.62
CA PHE A 173 11.11 -8.84 5.64
C PHE A 173 10.26 -7.97 4.73
N CYS A 174 9.06 -8.42 4.35
CA CYS A 174 8.06 -7.54 3.73
C CYS A 174 7.75 -6.32 4.61
N TRP A 175 7.54 -6.52 5.91
CA TRP A 175 7.25 -5.42 6.84
C TRP A 175 8.44 -4.47 7.04
N THR A 176 9.63 -5.03 7.26
CA THR A 176 10.79 -4.26 7.74
C THR A 176 11.66 -3.74 6.61
N LEU A 177 11.92 -4.56 5.59
CA LEU A 177 12.82 -4.20 4.49
C LEU A 177 12.06 -3.53 3.35
N ARG A 178 10.98 -4.15 2.85
CA ARG A 178 10.19 -3.59 1.75
C ARG A 178 9.39 -2.37 2.19
N ASP A 179 8.65 -2.49 3.29
CA ASP A 179 7.81 -1.41 3.79
C ASP A 179 8.57 -0.48 4.74
N GLY A 180 9.81 -0.79 5.13
CA GLY A 180 10.64 0.11 5.94
C GLY A 180 10.08 0.41 7.33
N ILE A 181 9.14 -0.40 7.83
CA ILE A 181 8.47 -0.19 9.12
C ILE A 181 9.34 -0.75 10.26
N ALA A 182 9.31 -0.08 11.41
CA ALA A 182 10.03 -0.52 12.59
C ALA A 182 9.71 -1.99 12.95
N PRO A 183 10.71 -2.79 13.39
CA PRO A 183 10.49 -4.20 13.73
C PRO A 183 9.67 -4.39 15.01
N GLU A 184 9.70 -3.44 15.96
CA GLU A 184 9.09 -3.61 17.27
C GLU A 184 7.56 -3.77 17.23
N PRO A 185 6.79 -2.96 16.47
CA PRO A 185 5.37 -3.24 16.26
C PRO A 185 5.11 -4.66 15.75
N PHE A 186 5.88 -5.14 14.78
CA PHE A 186 5.75 -6.51 14.28
C PHE A 186 6.03 -7.53 15.38
N ILE A 187 7.08 -7.33 16.19
CA ILE A 187 7.47 -8.30 17.21
C ILE A 187 6.50 -8.32 18.40
N GLU A 188 6.03 -7.16 18.86
CA GLU A 188 5.25 -7.02 20.10
C GLU A 188 3.72 -7.00 19.88
N TYR A 189 3.24 -6.69 18.66
CA TYR A 189 1.83 -6.51 18.32
C TYR A 189 1.41 -7.26 17.03
N PRO A 190 1.58 -8.60 16.97
CA PRO A 190 1.27 -9.40 15.78
C PRO A 190 -0.17 -9.27 15.30
N GLY A 191 -1.16 -9.20 16.20
CA GLY A 191 -2.58 -9.10 15.83
C GLY A 191 -2.92 -7.77 15.15
N SER A 192 -2.33 -6.68 15.63
CA SER A 192 -2.45 -5.34 15.07
C SER A 192 -1.73 -5.26 13.72
N CYS A 193 -0.53 -5.85 13.60
CA CYS A 193 0.20 -5.94 12.34
C CYS A 193 -0.58 -6.73 11.27
N ASP A 194 -1.15 -7.88 11.62
CA ASP A 194 -2.03 -8.65 10.72
C ASP A 194 -3.22 -7.79 10.24
N THR A 195 -3.77 -6.95 11.13
CA THR A 195 -4.86 -6.03 10.79
C THR A 195 -4.41 -4.92 9.84
N LEU A 196 -3.25 -4.29 10.09
CA LEU A 196 -2.67 -3.26 9.22
C LEU A 196 -2.32 -3.81 7.83
N ILE A 197 -1.78 -5.03 7.75
CA ILE A 197 -1.47 -5.72 6.50
C ILE A 197 -2.76 -5.97 5.70
N ARG A 198 -3.79 -6.55 6.33
CA ARG A 198 -5.10 -6.81 5.68
C ARG A 198 -5.81 -5.53 5.25
N SER A 199 -5.52 -4.42 5.93
CA SER A 199 -6.06 -3.11 5.62
C SER A 199 -5.26 -2.38 4.54
N ASN A 200 -4.18 -2.94 4.00
CA ASN A 200 -3.29 -2.27 3.03
C ASN A 200 -2.71 -0.94 3.56
N LEU A 201 -2.50 -0.82 4.87
CA LEU A 201 -1.92 0.38 5.50
C LEU A 201 -0.40 0.32 5.58
N CYS A 202 0.22 -0.87 5.56
CA CYS A 202 1.68 -1.01 5.66
C CYS A 202 2.42 -0.21 4.59
N GLY A 203 2.00 -0.30 3.32
CA GLY A 203 2.65 0.46 2.24
C GLY A 203 2.53 1.98 2.40
N ARG A 204 1.43 2.48 2.98
CA ARG A 204 1.25 3.90 3.29
C ARG A 204 2.15 4.36 4.42
N ILE A 205 2.16 3.61 5.52
CA ILE A 205 3.04 3.86 6.67
C ILE A 205 4.50 3.83 6.21
N GLY A 206 4.85 2.84 5.39
CA GLY A 206 6.18 2.64 4.85
C GLY A 206 6.65 3.73 3.88
N PHE A 207 5.76 4.22 3.03
CA PHE A 207 6.03 5.36 2.15
C PHE A 207 6.52 6.60 2.92
N TYR A 208 5.99 6.81 4.13
CA TYR A 208 6.42 7.89 5.04
C TYR A 208 7.54 7.47 6.00
N GLY A 209 8.37 6.49 5.64
CA GLY A 209 9.52 6.09 6.44
C GLY A 209 9.19 5.16 7.62
N GLY A 210 7.93 4.72 7.76
CA GLY A 210 7.54 3.77 8.80
C GLY A 210 7.41 4.36 10.22
N GLU A 211 7.80 5.61 10.42
CA GLU A 211 7.87 6.27 11.74
C GLU A 211 6.50 6.62 12.32
N MET A 212 5.47 6.71 11.47
CA MET A 212 4.08 6.93 11.88
C MET A 212 3.58 5.88 12.87
N LEU A 213 4.05 4.64 12.74
CA LEU A 213 3.65 3.54 13.60
C LEU A 213 4.71 3.32 14.67
N HIS A 214 4.38 3.63 15.91
CA HIS A 214 5.32 3.46 17.01
C HIS A 214 4.64 3.05 18.31
N ILE A 215 5.44 2.39 19.14
CA ILE A 215 5.08 1.99 20.50
C ILE A 215 5.47 3.14 21.43
N CYS A 216 4.52 3.69 22.18
CA CYS A 216 4.75 4.79 23.12
C CYS A 216 4.01 4.56 24.44
N HIS A 217 4.27 5.43 25.43
CA HIS A 217 3.51 5.45 26.68
C HIS A 217 2.53 6.62 26.63
N LEU A 218 1.26 6.32 26.41
CA LEU A 218 0.17 7.31 26.44
C LEU A 218 -0.56 7.16 27.78
N ASN A 219 -0.63 8.24 28.57
CA ASN A 219 -1.25 8.22 29.90
C ASN A 219 -0.71 7.11 30.82
N GLY A 220 0.61 6.85 30.77
CA GLY A 220 1.27 5.81 31.56
C GLY A 220 1.02 4.37 31.07
N MET A 221 0.40 4.20 29.89
CA MET A 221 0.12 2.90 29.29
C MET A 221 0.95 2.71 28.03
N LYS A 222 1.69 1.61 27.95
CA LYS A 222 2.38 1.18 26.73
C LYS A 222 1.33 0.78 25.68
N THR A 223 1.34 1.47 24.55
CA THR A 223 0.36 1.36 23.47
C THR A 223 1.03 1.40 22.10
N LEU A 224 0.33 0.93 21.07
CA LEU A 224 0.67 1.14 19.66
C LEU A 224 -0.18 2.28 19.10
N THR A 225 0.44 3.24 18.43
CA THR A 225 -0.27 4.43 17.93
C THR A 225 -0.04 4.66 16.45
N LEU A 226 -1.04 5.30 15.82
CA LEU A 226 -0.95 5.91 14.50
C LEU A 226 -1.46 7.36 14.59
N PRO A 227 -0.95 8.27 13.75
CA PRO A 227 -1.46 9.62 13.67
C PRO A 227 -2.80 9.68 12.89
N PHE A 228 -3.74 10.48 13.39
CA PHE A 228 -5.01 10.83 12.77
C PHE A 228 -5.13 12.36 12.78
N GLU A 229 -5.01 12.99 11.62
CA GLU A 229 -4.97 14.45 11.46
C GLU A 229 -3.99 15.12 12.46
N GLY A 230 -2.77 14.59 12.54
CA GLY A 230 -1.69 15.07 13.38
C GLY A 230 -1.74 14.61 14.85
N ARG A 231 -2.79 13.91 15.29
CA ARG A 231 -2.92 13.42 16.67
C ARG A 231 -2.54 11.95 16.78
N ALA A 232 -1.66 11.60 17.71
CA ALA A 232 -1.34 10.21 18.01
C ALA A 232 -2.53 9.53 18.73
N ILE A 233 -3.10 8.51 18.11
CA ILE A 233 -4.25 7.74 18.62
C ILE A 233 -3.85 6.29 18.81
N SER A 234 -4.31 5.66 19.90
CA SER A 234 -4.14 4.22 20.09
C SER A 234 -4.95 3.46 19.04
N ILE A 235 -4.34 2.44 18.45
CA ILE A 235 -5.03 1.58 17.46
C ILE A 235 -5.32 0.18 18.00
N LEU A 236 -5.16 -0.01 19.32
CA LEU A 236 -5.33 -1.31 19.95
C LEU A 236 -6.82 -1.66 20.13
N ASP A 237 -7.65 -0.69 20.48
CA ASP A 237 -9.10 -0.87 20.58
C ASP A 237 -9.80 -0.52 19.26
N THR A 238 -10.35 -1.53 18.59
CA THR A 238 -11.05 -1.35 17.32
C THR A 238 -12.40 -0.65 17.47
N ASP A 239 -12.95 -0.60 18.68
CA ASP A 239 -14.24 0.03 18.98
C ASP A 239 -14.08 1.49 19.43
N GLU A 240 -12.84 1.92 19.73
CA GLU A 240 -12.51 3.31 20.03
C GLU A 240 -12.89 4.20 18.84
N LYS A 241 -13.54 5.33 19.15
CA LYS A 241 -14.00 6.30 18.16
C LYS A 241 -13.01 7.42 18.00
N VAL A 242 -12.74 7.77 16.75
CA VAL A 242 -12.00 8.97 16.37
C VAL A 242 -12.94 9.95 15.68
N GLU A 243 -12.79 11.22 16.02
CA GLU A 243 -13.47 12.32 15.34
C GLU A 243 -12.48 13.03 14.41
N LEU A 244 -12.79 13.06 13.12
CA LEU A 244 -12.00 13.68 12.07
C LEU A 244 -12.66 14.98 11.58
N THR A 245 -11.92 15.77 10.82
CA THR A 245 -12.38 17.01 10.17
C THR A 245 -13.73 16.81 9.50
N GLY A 246 -14.62 17.82 9.56
CA GLY A 246 -15.97 17.73 9.00
C GLY A 246 -16.98 16.97 9.89
N GLY A 247 -16.61 16.68 11.14
CA GLY A 247 -17.45 15.98 12.11
C GLY A 247 -17.62 14.49 11.81
N LEU A 248 -16.68 13.89 11.06
CA LEU A 248 -16.72 12.47 10.71
C LEU A 248 -16.25 11.65 11.91
N THR A 249 -17.17 10.97 12.58
CA THR A 249 -16.85 10.02 13.65
C THR A 249 -16.85 8.59 13.11
N MET A 250 -15.77 7.86 13.35
CA MET A 250 -15.62 6.45 12.96
C MET A 250 -14.93 5.66 14.06
N THR A 251 -15.19 4.36 14.15
CA THR A 251 -14.35 3.48 14.96
C THR A 251 -13.02 3.19 14.26
N ILE A 252 -11.98 2.85 15.02
CA ILE A 252 -10.70 2.39 14.44
C ILE A 252 -10.91 1.18 13.51
N GLY A 253 -11.82 0.27 13.85
CA GLY A 253 -12.20 -0.87 13.00
C GLY A 253 -12.84 -0.44 11.67
N GLU A 254 -13.69 0.58 11.67
CA GLU A 254 -14.28 1.14 10.45
C GLU A 254 -13.22 1.80 9.56
N VAL A 255 -12.26 2.51 10.17
CA VAL A 255 -11.11 3.09 9.45
C VAL A 255 -10.33 1.99 8.72
N PHE A 256 -9.94 0.92 9.41
CA PHE A 256 -9.28 -0.23 8.80
C PHE A 256 -10.09 -0.85 7.66
N ALA A 257 -11.41 -0.96 7.83
CA ALA A 257 -12.29 -1.46 6.78
C ALA A 257 -12.34 -0.55 5.54
N VAL A 258 -12.21 0.78 5.68
CA VAL A 258 -12.11 1.68 4.52
C VAL A 258 -10.87 1.36 3.69
N PHE A 259 -9.70 1.28 4.32
CA PHE A 259 -8.45 0.98 3.61
C PHE A 259 -8.41 -0.46 3.05
N ALA A 260 -8.95 -1.44 3.78
CA ALA A 260 -9.08 -2.82 3.30
C ALA A 260 -9.92 -2.93 2.01
N ASN A 261 -10.84 -2.00 1.78
CA ASN A 261 -11.75 -1.98 0.63
C ASN A 261 -11.30 -1.04 -0.50
N LYS A 262 -10.12 -0.40 -0.41
CA LYS A 262 -9.64 0.55 -1.43
C LYS A 262 -9.52 -0.02 -2.84
N TRP A 263 -9.34 -1.34 -2.97
CA TRP A 263 -9.33 -2.03 -4.26
C TRP A 263 -10.72 -2.19 -4.90
N LYS A 264 -11.81 -2.02 -4.14
CA LYS A 264 -13.20 -2.05 -4.63
C LYS A 264 -13.79 -0.67 -4.83
N ARG A 265 -13.43 0.28 -3.96
CA ARG A 265 -13.98 1.64 -3.91
C ARG A 265 -12.97 2.58 -3.28
N VAL A 266 -13.01 3.85 -3.68
CA VAL A 266 -12.07 4.90 -3.24
C VAL A 266 -12.06 5.09 -1.71
N GLY A 267 -13.26 5.22 -1.12
CA GLY A 267 -13.44 5.53 0.30
C GLY A 267 -13.27 7.02 0.62
N THR A 268 -13.55 7.39 1.88
CA THR A 268 -13.51 8.76 2.39
C THR A 268 -12.27 9.07 3.22
N LEU A 269 -11.28 8.16 3.24
CA LEU A 269 -10.06 8.30 4.02
C LEU A 269 -8.82 8.12 3.16
N GLU A 270 -7.76 8.82 3.51
CA GLU A 270 -6.41 8.62 2.97
C GLU A 270 -5.34 8.92 4.03
N CYS A 271 -4.11 8.44 3.82
CA CYS A 271 -2.94 8.64 4.67
C CYS A 271 -1.98 9.67 4.06
N PHE A 272 -1.70 10.72 4.83
CA PHE A 272 -0.75 11.79 4.52
C PHE A 272 0.38 11.81 5.55
N HIS A 273 1.37 12.70 5.39
CA HIS A 273 2.50 12.82 6.32
C HIS A 273 2.09 13.05 7.80
N ASP A 274 0.91 13.62 8.03
CA ASP A 274 0.30 13.84 9.35
C ASP A 274 -0.68 12.74 9.76
N GLY A 275 -0.71 11.64 9.02
CA GLY A 275 -1.50 10.44 9.33
C GLY A 275 -2.79 10.30 8.54
N ILE A 276 -3.74 9.57 9.10
CA ILE A 276 -5.02 9.26 8.47
C ILE A 276 -5.91 10.51 8.51
N ARG A 277 -6.48 10.89 7.37
CA ARG A 277 -7.34 12.08 7.20
C ARG A 277 -8.67 11.73 6.57
N ASN A 278 -9.69 12.51 6.89
CA ASN A 278 -10.95 12.53 6.12
C ASN A 278 -10.69 13.18 4.75
N TRP A 279 -10.41 12.34 3.76
CA TRP A 279 -10.04 12.79 2.42
C TRP A 279 -10.48 11.77 1.36
N ASP A 280 -11.32 12.22 0.43
CA ASP A 280 -11.71 11.45 -0.75
C ASP A 280 -10.82 11.84 -1.94
N VAL A 281 -10.02 10.88 -2.41
CA VAL A 281 -9.01 11.13 -3.45
C VAL A 281 -9.61 11.41 -4.83
N HIS A 282 -10.85 11.01 -5.10
CA HIS A 282 -11.54 11.26 -6.38
C HIS A 282 -12.27 12.61 -6.37
N TYR A 283 -12.83 13.02 -5.22
CA TYR A 283 -13.53 14.29 -5.09
C TYR A 283 -12.63 15.47 -4.69
N LEU A 284 -11.43 15.19 -4.18
CA LEU A 284 -10.44 16.19 -3.76
C LEU A 284 -10.99 17.06 -2.63
N GLY A 285 -11.36 16.43 -1.52
CA GLY A 285 -12.00 17.09 -0.40
C GLY A 285 -12.30 16.16 0.77
N HIS A 286 -12.85 16.72 1.84
CA HIS A 286 -13.24 15.97 3.02
C HIS A 286 -14.76 15.76 3.07
N TRP A 287 -15.21 14.68 3.70
CA TRP A 287 -16.63 14.43 3.89
C TRP A 287 -17.20 15.26 5.05
N CYS A 288 -18.24 16.06 4.81
CA CYS A 288 -18.96 16.78 5.85
C CYS A 288 -20.12 15.91 6.36
N ALA A 289 -20.02 15.40 7.59
CA ALA A 289 -21.02 14.51 8.17
C ALA A 289 -22.39 15.19 8.31
N LEU A 290 -22.41 16.47 8.70
CA LEU A 290 -23.65 17.25 8.88
C LEU A 290 -24.41 17.47 7.56
N ARG A 291 -23.68 17.71 6.46
CA ARG A 291 -24.28 18.00 5.15
C ARG A 291 -24.42 16.77 4.26
N ALA A 292 -23.82 15.64 4.65
CA ALA A 292 -23.73 14.42 3.85
C ALA A 292 -23.21 14.67 2.41
N VAL A 293 -22.21 15.55 2.28
CA VAL A 293 -21.56 15.86 1.00
C VAL A 293 -20.04 15.98 1.20
N CYS A 294 -19.29 15.76 0.11
CA CYS A 294 -17.87 16.05 0.09
C CYS A 294 -17.63 17.54 -0.17
N ASP A 295 -16.94 18.19 0.76
CA ASP A 295 -16.48 19.57 0.67
C ASP A 295 -15.19 19.61 -0.14
N LYS A 296 -15.38 19.78 -1.45
CA LYS A 296 -14.31 19.78 -2.45
C LYS A 296 -13.49 21.05 -2.36
N ILE A 297 -12.20 20.97 -2.67
CA ILE A 297 -11.36 22.15 -2.83
C ILE A 297 -11.92 23.08 -3.91
N ASP A 298 -11.69 24.37 -3.72
CA ASP A 298 -12.08 25.41 -4.66
C ASP A 298 -11.01 25.56 -5.75
N LEU A 299 -11.34 25.13 -6.96
CA LEU A 299 -10.44 25.19 -8.12
C LEU A 299 -10.41 26.58 -8.77
N THR A 300 -11.17 27.56 -8.27
CA THR A 300 -11.16 28.94 -8.78
C THR A 300 -10.13 29.83 -8.09
N ARG A 301 -9.58 29.39 -6.96
CA ARG A 301 -8.55 30.12 -6.22
C ARG A 301 -7.22 30.13 -6.97
N ASP A 302 -6.51 31.24 -6.88
CA ASP A 302 -5.09 31.28 -7.20
C ASP A 302 -4.35 30.28 -6.32
N GLN A 303 -3.37 29.59 -6.90
CA GLN A 303 -2.61 28.55 -6.21
C GLN A 303 -3.51 27.50 -5.52
N TRP A 304 -4.60 27.11 -6.19
CA TRP A 304 -5.61 26.17 -5.69
C TRP A 304 -5.04 24.91 -5.00
N TRP A 305 -3.85 24.46 -5.40
CA TRP A 305 -3.17 23.29 -4.86
C TRP A 305 -2.69 23.46 -3.42
N GLU A 306 -2.57 24.68 -2.89
CA GLU A 306 -2.23 24.90 -1.48
C GLU A 306 -3.33 24.39 -0.52
N GLN A 307 -4.54 24.15 -1.04
CA GLN A 307 -5.62 23.49 -0.29
C GLN A 307 -5.43 21.97 -0.20
N LEU A 308 -4.56 21.38 -1.02
CA LEU A 308 -4.26 19.95 -0.96
C LEU A 308 -3.29 19.67 0.20
N PRO A 309 -3.55 18.64 1.03
CA PRO A 309 -2.55 18.18 1.98
C PRO A 309 -1.31 17.70 1.23
N PRO A 310 -0.11 18.24 1.46
CA PRO A 310 1.09 17.78 0.74
C PRO A 310 1.37 16.33 1.09
N THR A 311 1.85 15.57 0.09
CA THR A 311 2.30 14.20 0.31
C THR A 311 3.52 14.23 1.23
N CYS A 312 4.55 15.02 0.91
CA CYS A 312 5.64 15.31 1.82
C CYS A 312 6.15 16.73 1.62
N ILE A 313 6.92 17.22 2.60
CA ILE A 313 7.67 18.47 2.56
C ILE A 313 9.14 18.11 2.66
N LEU A 314 9.96 18.63 1.75
CA LEU A 314 11.38 18.33 1.64
C LEU A 314 12.17 19.64 1.60
N SER A 315 13.33 19.68 2.22
CA SER A 315 14.30 20.75 1.96
C SER A 315 14.75 20.71 0.49
N ALA A 316 15.33 21.82 0.01
CA ALA A 316 15.87 21.90 -1.35
C ALA A 316 16.95 20.82 -1.64
N GLU A 317 17.78 20.50 -0.64
CA GLU A 317 18.80 19.45 -0.74
C GLU A 317 18.17 18.05 -0.83
N GLU A 318 17.23 17.73 0.06
CA GLU A 318 16.52 16.44 0.04
C GLU A 318 15.76 16.25 -1.27
N ALA A 319 15.07 17.28 -1.76
CA ALA A 319 14.36 17.24 -3.03
C ALA A 319 15.34 17.05 -4.20
N SER A 320 16.47 17.76 -4.21
CA SER A 320 17.48 17.62 -5.26
C SER A 320 18.08 16.21 -5.29
N ASN A 321 18.42 15.67 -4.13
CA ASN A 321 18.97 14.32 -3.98
C ASN A 321 17.95 13.24 -4.39
N LYS A 322 16.70 13.37 -3.94
CA LYS A 322 15.63 12.41 -4.23
C LYS A 322 15.27 12.38 -5.72
N TYR A 323 15.12 13.54 -6.34
CA TYR A 323 14.64 13.66 -7.72
C TYR A 323 15.76 13.82 -8.75
N GLY A 324 17.02 13.89 -8.33
CA GLY A 324 18.18 13.99 -9.20
C GLY A 324 18.15 15.21 -10.13
N VAL A 325 17.56 16.32 -9.67
CA VAL A 325 17.48 17.61 -10.37
C VAL A 325 17.92 18.72 -9.42
N ALA A 326 18.62 19.74 -9.92
CA ALA A 326 19.11 20.83 -9.08
C ALA A 326 17.95 21.79 -8.72
N LEU A 327 17.52 21.74 -7.46
CA LEU A 327 16.43 22.57 -6.93
C LEU A 327 16.98 23.58 -5.91
N ASP A 328 16.66 24.86 -6.12
CA ASP A 328 17.27 26.01 -5.41
C ASP A 328 16.26 26.80 -4.55
N GLY A 329 15.15 26.16 -4.19
CA GLY A 329 13.99 26.81 -3.58
C GLY A 329 13.15 27.74 -4.50
N ARG A 330 13.44 27.81 -5.81
CA ARG A 330 12.69 28.64 -6.78
C ARG A 330 12.22 27.87 -8.00
N GLN A 331 13.06 26.99 -8.53
CA GLN A 331 12.67 26.12 -9.64
C GLN A 331 11.59 25.13 -9.20
N TRP A 332 10.83 24.62 -10.17
CA TRP A 332 9.86 23.56 -9.95
C TRP A 332 10.41 22.26 -10.56
N ALA A 333 9.80 21.13 -10.25
CA ALA A 333 10.04 19.91 -11.02
C ALA A 333 8.73 19.14 -11.28
N ALA A 334 8.72 18.43 -12.41
CA ALA A 334 7.70 17.44 -12.74
C ALA A 334 8.38 16.08 -12.92
N ILE A 335 7.84 15.05 -12.28
CA ILE A 335 8.37 13.69 -12.33
C ILE A 335 7.31 12.80 -12.96
N ALA A 336 7.60 12.30 -14.16
CA ALA A 336 6.78 11.25 -14.76
C ALA A 336 7.16 9.92 -14.11
N CYS A 337 6.27 9.37 -13.30
CA CYS A 337 6.51 8.14 -12.57
C CYS A 337 5.76 6.96 -13.19
N ALA A 338 6.33 5.76 -13.05
CA ALA A 338 5.67 4.51 -13.38
C ALA A 338 5.90 3.46 -12.29
N SER A 339 4.92 2.59 -12.09
CA SER A 339 4.97 1.46 -11.17
C SER A 339 4.58 0.16 -11.87
N ARG A 340 5.12 -0.99 -11.43
CA ARG A 340 4.81 -2.34 -11.96
C ARG A 340 4.92 -3.44 -10.90
N GLU A 341 4.13 -4.51 -11.04
CA GLU A 341 4.19 -5.74 -10.20
C GLU A 341 4.97 -6.90 -10.85
N SER A 342 5.52 -6.71 -12.05
CA SER A 342 6.31 -7.72 -12.78
C SER A 342 7.47 -7.03 -13.50
N PRO A 343 8.64 -7.68 -13.65
CA PRO A 343 9.74 -7.15 -14.44
C PRO A 343 9.48 -7.14 -15.96
N THR A 344 8.40 -7.78 -16.43
CA THR A 344 8.04 -7.85 -17.85
C THR A 344 7.37 -6.56 -18.34
N LEU A 345 7.24 -6.43 -19.67
CA LEU A 345 6.41 -5.39 -20.30
C LEU A 345 4.92 -5.76 -20.29
N ASP A 346 4.41 -6.17 -19.12
CA ASP A 346 2.99 -6.44 -18.95
C ASP A 346 2.20 -5.13 -18.91
N TYR A 347 1.07 -5.11 -19.61
CA TYR A 347 0.14 -3.99 -19.57
C TYR A 347 -0.77 -4.05 -18.34
N ASP A 348 -1.00 -5.25 -17.79
CA ASP A 348 -1.69 -5.41 -16.52
C ASP A 348 -0.75 -5.06 -15.35
N LYS A 349 -1.35 -4.62 -14.23
CA LYS A 349 -0.63 -4.31 -12.97
C LYS A 349 0.54 -3.32 -13.12
N SER A 350 0.44 -2.42 -14.09
CA SER A 350 1.32 -1.25 -14.20
C SER A 350 0.49 0.05 -14.15
N HIS A 351 1.08 1.13 -13.67
CA HIS A 351 0.40 2.43 -13.55
C HIS A 351 1.40 3.57 -13.67
N ALA A 352 0.98 4.72 -14.20
CA ALA A 352 1.77 5.94 -14.26
C ALA A 352 1.10 7.07 -13.47
N TYR A 353 1.91 7.95 -12.87
CA TYR A 353 1.44 9.11 -12.13
C TYR A 353 2.43 10.27 -12.28
N LEU A 354 1.98 11.50 -12.05
CA LEU A 354 2.79 12.71 -12.14
C LEU A 354 3.06 13.23 -10.74
N GLN A 355 4.33 13.41 -10.36
CA GLN A 355 4.66 14.19 -9.16
C GLN A 355 5.03 15.62 -9.55
N MET A 356 4.37 16.59 -8.92
CA MET A 356 4.74 18.01 -9.00
C MET A 356 5.50 18.38 -7.72
N ILE A 357 6.69 18.93 -7.88
CA ILE A 357 7.58 19.37 -6.82
C ILE A 357 7.58 20.89 -6.83
N VAL A 358 6.92 21.48 -5.82
CA VAL A 358 6.52 22.89 -5.82
C VAL A 358 7.25 23.62 -4.68
N PRO A 359 8.06 24.65 -4.96
CA PRO A 359 8.70 25.43 -3.92
C PRO A 359 7.65 26.22 -3.12
N ASP A 360 7.85 26.30 -1.81
CA ASP A 360 7.05 27.13 -0.92
C ASP A 360 7.77 28.45 -0.57
N SER A 361 7.11 29.29 0.23
CA SER A 361 7.64 30.60 0.62
C SER A 361 8.92 30.54 1.46
N LYS A 362 9.26 29.38 2.04
CA LYS A 362 10.46 29.18 2.86
C LYS A 362 11.63 28.60 2.05
N GLY A 363 11.39 28.23 0.79
CA GLY A 363 12.37 27.55 -0.06
C GLY A 363 12.38 26.02 0.11
N ASP A 364 11.46 25.48 0.91
CA ASP A 364 11.19 24.05 0.97
C ASP A 364 10.28 23.63 -0.20
N TYR A 365 10.12 22.33 -0.41
CA TYR A 365 9.38 21.76 -1.51
C TYR A 365 8.21 20.90 -1.04
N ARG A 366 7.01 21.23 -1.52
CA ARG A 366 5.81 20.41 -1.36
C ARG A 366 5.66 19.47 -2.55
N VAL A 367 5.39 18.20 -2.25
CA VAL A 367 5.22 17.15 -3.27
C VAL A 367 3.74 16.82 -3.44
N TYR A 368 3.27 16.84 -4.69
CA TYR A 368 1.92 16.44 -5.05
C TYR A 368 1.93 15.35 -6.13
N ALA A 369 1.47 14.13 -5.80
CA ALA A 369 1.32 13.02 -6.75
C ALA A 369 -0.11 12.94 -7.32
N PHE A 370 -0.26 13.24 -8.61
CA PHE A 370 -1.53 13.20 -9.33
C PHE A 370 -1.63 12.00 -10.26
N GLY A 371 -2.83 11.42 -10.33
CA GLY A 371 -3.11 10.25 -11.16
C GLY A 371 -4.39 10.39 -11.96
N LYS A 372 -4.42 9.82 -13.17
CA LYS A 372 -5.67 9.67 -13.92
C LYS A 372 -6.23 8.27 -13.71
N TYR A 373 -7.46 8.18 -13.20
CA TYR A 373 -8.13 6.92 -12.88
C TYR A 373 -9.48 6.83 -13.59
N ALA A 374 -9.97 5.60 -13.78
CA ALA A 374 -11.39 5.38 -13.99
C ALA A 374 -12.15 5.80 -12.71
N PHE A 375 -13.28 6.50 -12.86
CA PHE A 375 -14.06 6.96 -11.71
C PHE A 375 -14.66 5.80 -10.90
N ARG A 376 -14.95 4.67 -11.57
CA ARG A 376 -15.51 3.46 -10.98
C ARG A 376 -14.58 2.27 -11.21
N PHE A 377 -14.35 1.49 -10.16
CA PHE A 377 -13.64 0.22 -10.24
C PHE A 377 -14.57 -0.91 -10.69
N PRO A 378 -14.06 -1.93 -11.41
CA PRO A 378 -14.86 -3.09 -11.78
C PRO A 378 -15.19 -3.91 -10.51
N THR A 379 -16.42 -4.36 -10.41
CA THR A 379 -16.94 -5.08 -9.23
C THR A 379 -16.99 -6.60 -9.41
N ASN A 380 -16.86 -7.07 -10.65
CA ASN A 380 -16.94 -8.48 -11.00
C ASN A 380 -16.05 -8.81 -12.22
N PHE A 381 -15.86 -10.09 -12.48
CA PHE A 381 -14.99 -10.59 -13.54
C PHE A 381 -15.34 -10.07 -14.94
N TRP A 382 -16.64 -10.00 -15.29
CA TRP A 382 -17.08 -9.49 -16.59
C TRP A 382 -16.80 -8.00 -16.76
N GLU A 383 -16.99 -7.22 -15.70
CA GLU A 383 -16.58 -5.82 -15.68
C GLU A 383 -15.06 -5.68 -15.84
N CYS A 384 -14.25 -6.52 -15.18
CA CYS A 384 -12.79 -6.50 -15.37
C CYS A 384 -12.39 -6.75 -16.83
N VAL A 385 -13.01 -7.74 -17.50
CA VAL A 385 -12.71 -8.07 -18.90
C VAL A 385 -13.17 -6.95 -19.84
N THR A 386 -14.39 -6.44 -19.66
CA THR A 386 -14.93 -5.39 -20.54
C THR A 386 -14.28 -4.02 -20.30
N MET A 387 -13.71 -3.77 -19.12
CA MET A 387 -13.00 -2.54 -18.78
C MET A 387 -11.80 -2.27 -19.69
N PHE A 388 -11.17 -3.30 -20.27
CA PHE A 388 -10.11 -3.13 -21.26
C PHE A 388 -10.60 -2.48 -22.54
N SER A 389 -11.87 -2.68 -22.91
CA SER A 389 -12.44 -2.25 -24.19
C SER A 389 -13.31 -0.99 -24.10
N VAL A 390 -13.97 -0.78 -22.96
CA VAL A 390 -14.98 0.28 -22.79
C VAL A 390 -14.33 1.60 -22.35
N SER A 391 -14.78 2.73 -22.93
CA SER A 391 -14.45 4.04 -22.37
C SER A 391 -15.29 4.32 -21.14
N MET A 392 -14.66 4.82 -20.07
CA MET A 392 -15.35 5.19 -18.83
C MET A 392 -15.09 6.66 -18.50
N HIS A 393 -15.92 7.25 -17.64
CA HIS A 393 -15.59 8.54 -17.03
C HIS A 393 -14.31 8.41 -16.19
N ALA A 394 -13.37 9.34 -16.38
CA ALA A 394 -12.14 9.44 -15.60
C ALA A 394 -12.21 10.53 -14.53
N THR A 395 -11.31 10.41 -13.56
CA THR A 395 -10.95 11.51 -12.67
C THR A 395 -9.45 11.72 -12.58
N ILE A 396 -9.06 12.93 -12.20
CA ILE A 396 -7.70 13.25 -11.76
C ILE A 396 -7.70 13.16 -10.24
N ALA A 397 -7.16 12.06 -9.72
CA ALA A 397 -7.14 11.74 -8.30
C ALA A 397 -5.90 12.31 -7.60
N TYR A 398 -6.05 12.60 -6.31
CA TYR A 398 -4.97 13.03 -5.44
C TYR A 398 -5.18 12.57 -3.98
N PRO A 399 -4.15 12.00 -3.33
CA PRO A 399 -2.91 11.51 -3.95
C PRO A 399 -3.19 10.34 -4.89
N ASP A 400 -2.26 10.09 -5.81
CA ASP A 400 -2.24 8.86 -6.57
C ASP A 400 -1.97 7.66 -5.63
N GLU A 401 -2.90 6.70 -5.61
CA GLU A 401 -2.85 5.50 -4.75
C GLU A 401 -1.61 4.63 -4.96
N ASN A 402 -1.00 4.67 -6.16
CA ASN A 402 0.13 3.82 -6.47
C ASN A 402 1.38 4.22 -5.71
N ILE A 403 1.52 5.47 -5.27
CA ILE A 403 2.70 5.90 -4.50
C ILE A 403 2.88 5.07 -3.22
N PHE A 404 1.79 4.51 -2.70
CA PHE A 404 1.78 3.72 -1.47
C PHE A 404 1.99 2.21 -1.70
N LEU A 405 2.05 1.75 -2.95
CA LEU A 405 2.14 0.33 -3.26
C LEU A 405 3.60 -0.13 -3.28
N THR A 406 4.24 -0.18 -2.11
CA THR A 406 5.63 -0.61 -1.88
C THR A 406 5.99 -2.00 -2.41
N LYS A 407 5.01 -2.85 -2.68
CA LYS A 407 5.17 -4.13 -3.40
C LYS A 407 5.46 -3.98 -4.90
N ARG A 408 5.23 -2.79 -5.46
CA ARG A 408 5.52 -2.45 -6.85
C ARG A 408 6.92 -1.88 -6.94
N GLN A 409 7.56 -2.11 -8.07
CA GLN A 409 8.75 -1.38 -8.42
C GLN A 409 8.35 -0.01 -8.97
N HIS A 410 9.05 1.05 -8.58
CA HIS A 410 8.83 2.42 -9.04
C HIS A 410 10.03 2.95 -9.82
N VAL A 411 9.78 3.79 -10.83
CA VAL A 411 10.79 4.59 -11.53
C VAL A 411 10.24 5.97 -11.84
N GLY A 412 11.11 6.96 -11.97
CA GLY A 412 10.77 8.32 -12.37
C GLY A 412 11.65 8.84 -13.50
N TYR A 413 11.09 9.75 -14.31
CA TYR A 413 11.84 10.64 -15.20
C TYR A 413 11.56 12.09 -14.80
N SER A 414 12.61 12.79 -14.40
CA SER A 414 12.49 14.15 -13.86
C SER A 414 12.71 15.23 -14.91
N PHE A 415 11.87 16.25 -14.84
CA PHE A 415 11.95 17.46 -15.64
C PHE A 415 12.10 18.66 -14.71
N LEU A 416 13.16 19.45 -14.89
CA LEU A 416 13.31 20.74 -14.24
C LEU A 416 12.39 21.75 -14.95
N LEU A 417 11.65 22.54 -14.17
CA LEU A 417 10.68 23.50 -14.66
C LEU A 417 11.02 24.90 -14.15
N THR A 418 10.94 25.88 -15.06
CA THR A 418 10.88 27.28 -14.65
C THR A 418 9.59 27.55 -13.87
N PRO A 419 9.53 28.60 -13.03
CA PRO A 419 8.29 28.98 -12.33
C PRO A 419 7.10 29.16 -13.28
N ARG A 420 7.32 29.72 -14.47
CA ARG A 420 6.28 29.88 -15.51
C ARG A 420 5.75 28.53 -15.99
N GLN A 421 6.64 27.58 -16.29
CA GLN A 421 6.25 26.23 -16.70
C GLN A 421 5.55 25.47 -15.57
N GLY A 422 6.01 25.61 -14.33
CA GLY A 422 5.34 25.04 -13.15
C GLY A 422 3.91 25.55 -12.99
N MET A 423 3.70 26.86 -13.11
CA MET A 423 2.36 27.46 -13.10
C MET A 423 1.49 26.98 -14.25
N GLN A 424 2.05 26.86 -15.46
CA GLN A 424 1.34 26.31 -16.63
C GLN A 424 0.92 24.85 -16.40
N ALA A 425 1.79 24.03 -15.81
CA ALA A 425 1.48 22.65 -15.46
C ALA A 425 0.28 22.58 -14.50
N MET A 426 0.31 23.37 -13.42
CA MET A 426 -0.77 23.41 -12.44
C MET A 426 -2.08 23.97 -13.01
N ALA A 427 -2.02 24.86 -13.99
CA ALA A 427 -3.20 25.34 -14.72
C ALA A 427 -3.83 24.24 -15.60
N ILE A 428 -3.00 23.43 -16.28
CA ILE A 428 -3.48 22.28 -17.06
C ILE A 428 -4.15 21.25 -16.12
N ILE A 429 -3.50 20.90 -15.01
CA ILE A 429 -4.05 19.98 -14.00
C ILE A 429 -5.37 20.52 -13.43
N ASN A 430 -5.45 21.81 -13.10
CA ASN A 430 -6.68 22.45 -12.64
C ASN A 430 -7.82 22.28 -13.65
N ASN A 431 -7.55 22.59 -14.91
CA ASN A 431 -8.55 22.46 -15.96
C ASN A 431 -9.01 21.01 -16.12
N ASP A 432 -8.08 20.05 -16.08
CA ASP A 432 -8.43 18.64 -16.16
C ASP A 432 -9.27 18.18 -14.95
N MET A 433 -8.96 18.65 -13.73
CA MET A 433 -9.79 18.39 -12.56
C MET A 433 -11.20 18.98 -12.71
N ARG A 434 -11.33 20.20 -13.25
CA ARG A 434 -12.64 20.81 -13.55
C ARG A 434 -13.41 19.99 -14.58
N MET A 435 -12.75 19.60 -15.68
CA MET A 435 -13.36 18.78 -16.72
C MET A 435 -13.77 17.39 -16.22
N SER A 436 -12.97 16.79 -15.33
CA SER A 436 -13.33 15.56 -14.62
C SER A 436 -14.63 15.74 -13.82
N ARG A 437 -14.74 16.81 -13.01
CA ARG A 437 -15.95 17.10 -12.20
C ARG A 437 -17.22 17.20 -13.05
N TYR A 438 -17.12 17.61 -14.31
CA TYR A 438 -18.23 17.70 -15.25
C TYR A 438 -18.45 16.45 -16.13
N GLY A 439 -17.70 15.37 -15.94
CA GLY A 439 -17.86 14.16 -16.75
C GLY A 439 -17.23 14.27 -18.15
N HIS A 440 -16.27 15.16 -18.35
CA HIS A 440 -15.70 15.46 -19.67
C HIS A 440 -14.31 14.87 -19.91
N ILE A 441 -13.81 14.01 -19.03
CA ILE A 441 -12.60 13.23 -19.25
C ILE A 441 -12.96 11.76 -19.28
N VAL A 442 -12.37 11.02 -20.23
CA VAL A 442 -12.52 9.56 -20.31
C VAL A 442 -11.25 8.84 -19.90
N PHE A 443 -11.42 7.61 -19.41
CA PHE A 443 -10.37 6.64 -19.15
C PHE A 443 -10.56 5.44 -20.07
N GLN A 444 -9.47 5.04 -20.72
CA GLN A 444 -9.37 3.79 -21.47
C GLN A 444 -8.00 3.21 -21.20
N ILE A 445 -7.93 1.96 -20.77
CA ILE A 445 -6.67 1.32 -20.35
C ILE A 445 -5.61 1.40 -21.43
N GLU A 446 -5.99 1.25 -22.70
CA GLU A 446 -5.05 1.17 -23.81
C GLU A 446 -4.69 2.56 -24.39
N THR A 447 -5.66 3.47 -24.44
CA THR A 447 -5.60 4.62 -25.35
C THR A 447 -5.75 5.97 -24.68
N GLU A 448 -6.44 6.06 -23.53
CA GLU A 448 -6.77 7.30 -22.83
C GLU A 448 -6.48 7.13 -21.33
N ASN A 449 -5.31 6.59 -21.01
CA ASN A 449 -4.92 6.22 -19.65
C ASN A 449 -4.03 7.27 -18.96
N CYS A 450 -3.48 6.88 -17.82
CA CYS A 450 -2.56 7.68 -17.01
C CYS A 450 -1.25 8.05 -17.73
N GLY A 451 -0.62 7.11 -18.46
CA GLY A 451 0.61 7.37 -19.21
C GLY A 451 0.41 8.41 -20.32
N ARG A 452 -0.71 8.31 -21.06
CA ARG A 452 -1.03 9.31 -22.11
C ARG A 452 -1.25 10.69 -21.54
N TRP A 453 -1.99 10.77 -20.44
CA TRP A 453 -2.28 12.05 -19.78
C TRP A 453 -1.00 12.77 -19.38
N ILE A 454 -0.04 12.06 -18.79
CA ILE A 454 1.26 12.61 -18.39
C ILE A 454 2.09 13.04 -19.60
N GLN A 455 2.22 12.17 -20.62
CA GLN A 455 2.97 12.47 -21.84
C GLN A 455 2.45 13.76 -22.50
N ASN A 456 1.13 13.87 -22.68
CA ASN A 456 0.51 15.02 -23.32
C ASN A 456 0.66 16.29 -22.47
N LEU A 457 0.46 16.19 -21.15
CA LEU A 457 0.64 17.33 -20.24
C LEU A 457 2.05 17.89 -20.34
N LEU A 458 3.08 17.03 -20.35
CA LEU A 458 4.46 17.46 -20.47
C LEU A 458 4.73 18.07 -21.86
N MET A 459 4.21 17.47 -22.93
CA MET A 459 4.34 18.02 -24.29
C MET A 459 3.63 19.38 -24.46
N ASP A 460 2.58 19.66 -23.68
CA ASP A 460 1.90 20.97 -23.67
C ASP A 460 2.73 22.06 -22.94
N ILE A 461 3.73 21.69 -22.12
CA ILE A 461 4.56 22.60 -21.31
C ILE A 461 5.93 22.86 -21.96
N PHE A 462 6.50 21.84 -22.57
CA PHE A 462 7.83 21.88 -23.16
C PHE A 462 7.78 22.11 -24.67
N GLU A 463 8.88 22.59 -25.24
CA GLU A 463 9.02 22.74 -26.69
C GLU A 463 8.98 21.39 -27.39
N GLU A 464 8.52 21.40 -28.65
CA GLU A 464 8.42 20.19 -29.47
C GLU A 464 9.76 19.46 -29.54
N GLY A 465 9.73 18.14 -29.31
CA GLY A 465 10.93 17.30 -29.30
C GLY A 465 11.68 17.26 -27.96
N SER A 466 11.36 18.13 -26.98
CA SER A 466 12.04 18.15 -25.67
C SER A 466 11.58 17.03 -24.72
N VAL A 467 10.35 16.54 -24.89
CA VAL A 467 9.82 15.44 -24.07
C VAL A 467 10.07 14.12 -24.80
N PRO A 468 10.90 13.20 -24.26
CA PRO A 468 11.09 11.91 -24.89
C PRO A 468 9.78 11.11 -24.88
N ASN A 469 9.73 10.07 -25.70
CA ASN A 469 8.64 9.11 -25.61
C ASN A 469 8.76 8.31 -24.31
N LEU A 470 7.93 8.58 -23.30
CA LEU A 470 8.00 7.90 -22.00
C LEU A 470 7.18 6.60 -21.97
N PHE A 471 6.04 6.58 -22.66
CA PHE A 471 5.03 5.52 -22.49
C PHE A 471 4.49 4.94 -23.81
N ARG A 472 4.62 5.64 -24.94
CA ARG A 472 4.03 5.22 -26.21
C ARG A 472 4.72 3.94 -26.70
N PHE A 473 3.96 2.86 -26.82
CA PHE A 473 4.49 1.54 -27.10
C PHE A 473 3.52 0.72 -27.98
N PRO A 474 4.00 -0.06 -28.97
CA PRO A 474 3.14 -0.94 -29.75
C PRO A 474 2.60 -2.09 -28.87
N LEU A 475 1.28 -2.23 -28.74
CA LEU A 475 0.68 -3.22 -27.83
C LEU A 475 1.13 -4.65 -28.15
N ILE A 476 1.28 -4.99 -29.43
CA ILE A 476 1.71 -6.34 -29.86
C ILE A 476 3.09 -6.76 -29.33
N LEU A 477 3.92 -5.79 -28.93
CA LEU A 477 5.23 -6.02 -28.33
C LEU A 477 5.18 -6.11 -26.80
N ALA A 478 4.04 -5.86 -26.17
CA ALA A 478 3.86 -6.10 -24.75
C ALA A 478 3.99 -7.60 -24.43
N GLU A 479 4.27 -7.91 -23.18
CA GLU A 479 4.59 -9.25 -22.69
C GLU A 479 3.56 -9.74 -21.66
N PRO A 480 2.26 -9.86 -22.04
CA PRO A 480 1.26 -10.36 -21.11
C PRO A 480 1.45 -11.86 -20.87
N VAL A 481 1.05 -12.30 -19.67
CA VAL A 481 1.12 -13.70 -19.26
C VAL A 481 -0.21 -14.45 -19.52
N GLY A 482 -0.16 -15.78 -19.50
CA GLY A 482 -1.35 -16.64 -19.62
C GLY A 482 -1.99 -16.64 -21.03
N ILE A 483 -3.32 -16.77 -21.10
CA ILE A 483 -4.07 -16.91 -22.36
C ILE A 483 -3.87 -15.69 -23.29
N VAL A 484 -3.81 -14.48 -22.72
CA VAL A 484 -3.55 -13.27 -23.50
C VAL A 484 -2.16 -13.33 -24.16
N GLY A 485 -1.16 -13.83 -23.43
CA GLY A 485 0.18 -14.11 -23.96
C GLY A 485 0.16 -15.07 -25.16
N THR A 486 -0.66 -16.12 -25.10
CA THR A 486 -0.85 -17.05 -26.23
C THR A 486 -1.48 -16.35 -27.44
N ILE A 487 -2.50 -15.52 -27.24
CA ILE A 487 -3.14 -14.75 -28.31
C ILE A 487 -2.11 -13.80 -28.96
N PHE A 488 -1.32 -13.09 -28.15
CA PHE A 488 -0.27 -12.20 -28.64
C PHE A 488 0.81 -12.98 -29.40
N GLY A 489 1.18 -14.17 -28.92
CA GLY A 489 2.07 -15.10 -29.62
C GLY A 489 1.55 -15.46 -31.02
N TRP A 490 0.26 -15.79 -31.15
CA TRP A 490 -0.36 -16.07 -32.45
C TRP A 490 -0.38 -14.83 -33.36
N LEU A 491 -0.79 -13.68 -32.82
CA LEU A 491 -0.86 -12.42 -33.58
C LEU A 491 0.51 -11.98 -34.12
N ARG A 492 1.61 -12.32 -33.43
CA ARG A 492 2.98 -12.03 -33.89
C ARG A 492 3.38 -12.79 -35.16
N PHE A 493 2.62 -13.79 -35.61
CA PHE A 493 2.84 -14.46 -36.90
C PHE A 493 2.20 -13.73 -38.09
N LEU A 494 1.26 -12.81 -37.87
CA LEU A 494 0.61 -12.05 -38.95
C LEU A 494 1.60 -11.05 -39.61
N PRO A 495 1.34 -10.49 -40.81
CA PRO A 495 2.13 -9.39 -41.37
C PRO A 495 2.11 -8.14 -40.49
N ARG A 496 3.25 -7.43 -40.35
CA ARG A 496 3.41 -6.30 -39.41
C ARG A 496 2.33 -5.22 -39.57
N GLU A 497 1.90 -4.97 -40.79
CA GLU A 497 0.92 -3.98 -41.21
C GLU A 497 -0.51 -4.32 -40.75
N THR A 498 -0.77 -5.60 -40.47
CA THR A 498 -2.12 -6.10 -40.11
C THR A 498 -2.26 -6.39 -38.62
N ARG A 499 -1.15 -6.68 -37.92
CA ARG A 499 -1.15 -7.06 -36.49
C ARG A 499 -1.93 -6.08 -35.62
N GLY A 500 -1.63 -4.78 -35.73
CA GLY A 500 -2.28 -3.74 -34.92
C GLY A 500 -3.78 -3.67 -35.15
N LYS A 501 -4.21 -3.69 -36.42
CA LYS A 501 -5.64 -3.64 -36.79
C LYS A 501 -6.41 -4.88 -36.34
N VAL A 502 -5.81 -6.07 -36.47
CA VAL A 502 -6.44 -7.32 -36.02
C VAL A 502 -6.56 -7.30 -34.49
N LEU A 503 -5.50 -6.93 -33.78
CA LEU A 503 -5.50 -6.80 -32.33
C LEU A 503 -6.55 -5.81 -31.83
N ALA A 504 -6.63 -4.62 -32.43
CA ALA A 504 -7.66 -3.64 -32.08
C ALA A 504 -9.07 -4.21 -32.28
N ARG A 505 -9.33 -4.89 -33.41
CA ARG A 505 -10.65 -5.48 -33.71
C ARG A 505 -11.05 -6.62 -32.76
N LEU A 506 -10.10 -7.31 -32.11
CA LEU A 506 -10.42 -8.29 -31.06
C LEU A 506 -11.13 -7.67 -29.87
N HIS A 507 -11.01 -6.36 -29.65
CA HIS A 507 -11.71 -5.63 -28.60
C HIS A 507 -13.17 -5.32 -28.96
N TYR A 508 -13.56 -5.46 -30.24
CA TYR A 508 -14.92 -5.16 -30.68
C TYR A 508 -15.95 -5.94 -29.85
N PRO A 509 -15.96 -7.29 -29.80
CA PRO A 509 -16.99 -8.05 -29.08
C PRO A 509 -17.12 -7.72 -27.59
N PHE A 510 -16.08 -7.15 -26.98
CA PHE A 510 -16.03 -6.75 -25.57
C PHE A 510 -16.48 -5.29 -25.32
N GLY A 511 -16.96 -4.60 -26.37
CA GLY A 511 -17.60 -3.29 -26.26
C GLY A 511 -16.73 -2.10 -26.68
N ALA A 512 -15.73 -2.28 -27.54
CA ALA A 512 -14.86 -1.17 -28.03
C ALA A 512 -15.61 -0.01 -28.71
N TRP A 513 -16.85 -0.23 -29.18
CA TRP A 513 -17.73 0.81 -29.73
C TRP A 513 -18.45 1.64 -28.67
N ARG A 514 -18.50 1.15 -27.41
CA ARG A 514 -19.14 1.85 -26.30
C ARG A 514 -18.22 2.98 -25.86
N GLY A 515 -18.79 4.17 -25.85
CA GLY A 515 -18.06 5.41 -25.58
C GLY A 515 -18.87 6.41 -24.79
N HIS A 516 -18.31 7.60 -24.65
CA HIS A 516 -18.95 8.72 -23.98
C HIS A 516 -18.83 10.00 -24.80
N TRP A 517 -19.86 10.83 -24.71
CA TRP A 517 -19.80 12.20 -25.20
C TRP A 517 -19.08 13.07 -24.19
N VAL A 518 -17.97 13.67 -24.59
CA VAL A 518 -17.23 14.64 -23.78
C VAL A 518 -17.17 15.99 -24.50
N ARG A 519 -16.87 17.05 -23.76
CA ARG A 519 -16.48 18.33 -24.34
C ARG A 519 -14.96 18.43 -24.33
N ASN A 520 -14.36 18.77 -25.47
CA ASN A 520 -12.92 19.00 -25.54
C ASN A 520 -12.54 20.38 -24.96
N LYS A 521 -11.23 20.70 -24.93
CA LYS A 521 -10.72 21.98 -24.41
C LYS A 521 -11.28 23.20 -25.18
N GLN A 522 -11.74 23.03 -26.42
CA GLN A 522 -12.37 24.05 -27.26
C GLN A 522 -13.90 24.08 -27.13
N GLY A 523 -14.48 23.32 -26.20
CA GLY A 523 -15.93 23.24 -25.96
C GLY A 523 -16.72 22.41 -26.99
N ARG A 524 -16.06 21.79 -27.96
CA ARG A 524 -16.73 20.94 -28.96
C ARG A 524 -17.06 19.58 -28.36
N ARG A 525 -18.24 19.08 -28.70
CA ARG A 525 -18.72 17.76 -28.28
C ARG A 525 -18.08 16.68 -29.14
N GLU A 526 -17.40 15.73 -28.52
CA GLU A 526 -16.71 14.61 -29.17
C GLU A 526 -17.17 13.28 -28.58
N TRP A 527 -17.37 12.28 -29.45
CA TRP A 527 -17.59 10.91 -29.01
C TRP A 527 -16.23 10.24 -28.82
N LYS A 528 -15.96 9.77 -27.60
CA LYS A 528 -14.74 9.02 -27.28
C LYS A 528 -15.11 7.55 -27.08
N ALA A 529 -14.67 6.72 -28.01
CA ALA A 529 -14.69 5.26 -27.94
C ALA A 529 -13.32 4.72 -28.38
N MET A 530 -13.01 3.45 -28.08
CA MET A 530 -11.78 2.81 -28.56
C MET A 530 -11.75 2.74 -30.09
N THR A 531 -12.89 2.45 -30.70
CA THR A 531 -13.09 2.43 -32.16
C THR A 531 -12.84 3.77 -32.86
N THR A 532 -12.87 4.89 -32.13
CA THR A 532 -12.61 6.24 -32.67
C THR A 532 -11.26 6.79 -32.23
N SER A 533 -10.42 5.97 -31.60
CA SER A 533 -9.08 6.35 -31.15
C SER A 533 -8.02 5.90 -32.15
N SER A 534 -6.84 6.53 -32.14
CA SER A 534 -5.73 6.18 -33.04
C SER A 534 -5.27 4.72 -32.91
N PHE A 535 -5.42 4.14 -31.72
CA PHE A 535 -5.14 2.72 -31.47
C PHE A 535 -5.89 1.78 -32.41
N TRP A 536 -7.10 2.15 -32.87
CA TRP A 536 -7.86 1.33 -33.82
C TRP A 536 -7.14 1.16 -35.17
N GLU A 537 -6.26 2.10 -35.49
CA GLU A 537 -5.49 2.15 -36.73
C GLU A 537 -4.06 1.63 -36.55
N ASP A 538 -3.38 2.08 -35.49
CA ASP A 538 -1.94 1.85 -35.30
C ASP A 538 -1.60 0.80 -34.23
N GLY A 539 -2.56 0.39 -33.39
CA GLY A 539 -2.34 -0.55 -32.29
C GLY A 539 -1.37 -0.05 -31.21
N ILE A 540 -1.18 1.27 -31.11
CA ILE A 540 -0.26 1.90 -30.15
C ILE A 540 -1.00 2.23 -28.85
N VAL A 541 -0.35 1.91 -27.74
CA VAL A 541 -0.84 2.17 -26.38
C VAL A 541 0.15 3.03 -25.60
N TYR A 542 -0.26 3.47 -24.42
CA TYR A 542 0.62 4.17 -23.47
C TYR A 542 0.89 3.27 -22.27
N LEU A 543 1.99 2.53 -22.32
CA LEU A 543 2.34 1.46 -21.37
C LEU A 543 3.27 1.98 -20.25
N PRO A 544 2.83 2.06 -18.99
CA PRO A 544 3.69 2.50 -17.88
C PRO A 544 4.94 1.66 -17.68
N ALA A 545 4.85 0.33 -17.85
CA ALA A 545 6.00 -0.58 -17.75
C ALA A 545 7.13 -0.25 -18.74
N PHE A 546 6.84 0.46 -19.84
CA PHE A 546 7.86 0.85 -20.80
C PHE A 546 8.88 1.84 -20.22
N LEU A 547 8.46 2.72 -19.30
CA LEU A 547 9.39 3.64 -18.65
C LEU A 547 10.46 2.91 -17.83
N HIS A 548 10.08 1.81 -17.16
CA HIS A 548 11.04 0.94 -16.46
C HIS A 548 12.08 0.38 -17.44
N LYS A 549 11.62 -0.09 -18.60
CA LYS A 549 12.52 -0.64 -19.63
C LYS A 549 13.50 0.40 -20.15
N GLN A 550 13.08 1.66 -20.27
CA GLN A 550 13.96 2.74 -20.70
C GLN A 550 15.04 3.09 -19.67
N VAL A 551 14.68 3.04 -18.38
CA VAL A 551 15.64 3.21 -17.28
C VAL A 551 16.64 2.05 -17.23
N GLU A 552 16.18 0.82 -17.40
CA GLU A 552 17.03 -0.40 -17.46
C GLU A 552 18.15 -0.30 -18.49
N ILE A 553 17.80 0.11 -19.71
CA ILE A 553 18.74 0.18 -20.83
C ILE A 553 19.59 1.46 -20.83
N GLY A 554 19.52 2.25 -19.75
CA GLY A 554 20.29 3.48 -19.58
C GLY A 554 19.90 4.62 -20.53
N ARG A 555 18.77 4.50 -21.25
CA ARG A 555 18.25 5.59 -22.09
C ARG A 555 17.71 6.74 -21.25
N ASN A 556 17.28 6.43 -20.03
CA ASN A 556 16.90 7.40 -19.00
C ASN A 556 17.77 7.16 -17.76
N LYS A 557 18.28 8.23 -17.13
CA LYS A 557 19.00 8.10 -15.86
C LYS A 557 18.05 7.56 -14.79
N LYS A 558 18.48 6.54 -14.07
CA LYS A 558 17.75 5.93 -12.95
C LYS A 558 17.66 6.92 -11.79
N GLN A 559 16.47 7.06 -11.21
CA GLN A 559 16.21 7.88 -10.02
C GLN A 559 15.32 7.09 -9.07
N HIS A 560 15.67 7.10 -7.78
CA HIS A 560 15.17 6.20 -6.74
C HIS A 560 13.89 6.69 -6.06
#